data_AF-A0A914W5T6-F1
#
_entry.id   AF-A0A914W5T6-F1
#
_cell.length_a   1.000
_cell.length_b   1.000
_cell.length_c   1.000
_cell.angle_alpha   90.00
_cell.angle_beta   90.00
_cell.angle_gamma   90.00
#
_symmetry.space_group_name_H-M   'P 1'
#
loop_
_entity.id
_entity.type
_entity.pdbx_description
1 polymer ?
#
loop_
_entity_poly.entity_id
_entity_poly.type
_entity_poly.pdbx_seq_one_letter_code
_entity_poly.pdbx_strand_id
1 'polypeptide(L)'
;MTSKSSFGNDCQECFGTTNLYEVLRLTDGKNEATKAISQAQIKKAYYKASMKWHPDRFSGDDDAHKSEATRKFQILGRVYSILNDKEKRAVYDETGIIDEENVIGSDDEDWAAKWRTMFKKVTVEDLNKFTREYQGSSEEREDIKRAYMKHEGDMGKIVDDVMAASMDDESRFVDIIKDLIESGEVPDFPKFSKESTTKKNARKRKATKEAKEAEEALKEIKAKSGGGDLAQMIAMRQSARQENMNSFFDQLEAKYSKTGKKNKKKA
;
A
#
# COMPACT_ATOMS: atom_id res chain seq x y z
N MET A 1 28.25 6.09 -34.08
CA MET A 1 27.09 5.23 -33.75
C MET A 1 26.97 5.23 -32.24
N THR A 2 26.17 6.12 -31.66
CA THR A 2 25.97 6.21 -30.21
C THR A 2 25.16 5.00 -29.78
N SER A 3 25.80 4.08 -29.05
CA SER A 3 25.13 2.97 -28.37
C SER A 3 24.01 3.58 -27.53
N LYS A 4 22.75 3.31 -27.87
CA LYS A 4 21.63 3.70 -27.01
C LYS A 4 21.81 2.92 -25.71
N SER A 5 22.13 3.62 -24.62
CA SER A 5 22.20 3.08 -23.25
C SER A 5 21.08 2.06 -23.03
N SER A 6 21.44 0.83 -22.62
CA SER A 6 20.49 -0.25 -22.29
C SER A 6 19.38 0.26 -21.37
N PHE A 7 19.73 1.08 -20.38
CA PHE A 7 18.78 1.60 -19.41
C PHE A 7 17.78 2.62 -19.99
N GLY A 8 18.22 3.46 -20.94
CA GLY A 8 17.31 4.36 -21.65
C GLY A 8 16.27 3.61 -22.47
N ASN A 9 16.65 2.48 -23.08
CA ASN A 9 15.72 1.61 -23.79
C ASN A 9 14.73 0.93 -22.83
N ASP A 10 15.19 0.49 -21.66
CA ASP A 10 14.32 -0.09 -20.62
C ASP A 10 13.25 0.92 -20.14
N CYS A 11 13.64 2.18 -19.92
CA CYS A 11 12.71 3.26 -19.58
C CYS A 11 11.67 3.49 -20.70
N GLN A 12 12.14 3.50 -21.96
CA GLN A 12 11.26 3.68 -23.12
C GLN A 12 10.26 2.53 -23.27
N GLU A 13 10.68 1.29 -23.06
CA GLU A 13 9.82 0.11 -23.16
C GLU A 13 8.79 0.05 -22.02
N CYS A 14 9.21 0.33 -20.79
CA CYS A 14 8.36 0.17 -19.62
C CYS A 14 7.44 1.38 -19.35
N PHE A 15 7.88 2.59 -19.71
CA PHE A 15 7.20 3.85 -19.38
C PHE A 15 6.91 4.74 -20.60
N GLY A 16 7.37 4.36 -21.80
CA GLY A 16 7.13 5.13 -23.02
C GLY A 16 7.99 6.39 -23.15
N THR A 17 8.97 6.59 -22.27
CA THR A 17 9.81 7.80 -22.23
C THR A 17 11.24 7.46 -21.80
N THR A 18 12.19 8.27 -22.29
CA THR A 18 13.61 8.25 -21.87
C THR A 18 13.92 9.32 -20.81
N ASN A 19 12.96 10.21 -20.51
CA ASN A 19 13.13 11.27 -19.53
C ASN A 19 12.84 10.75 -18.12
N LEU A 20 13.84 10.81 -17.24
CA LEU A 20 13.75 10.31 -15.86
C LEU A 20 12.67 11.03 -15.03
N TYR A 21 12.43 12.32 -15.29
CA TYR A 21 11.38 13.08 -14.63
C TYR A 21 9.98 12.62 -15.05
N GLU A 22 9.80 12.27 -16.32
CA GLU A 22 8.55 11.74 -16.85
C GLU A 22 8.29 10.31 -16.36
N VAL A 23 9.34 9.49 -16.20
CA VAL A 23 9.22 8.16 -15.58
C VAL A 23 8.63 8.25 -14.17
N LEU A 24 9.04 9.25 -13.37
CA LEU A 24 8.46 9.54 -12.05
C LEU A 24 7.15 10.34 -12.12
N ARG A 25 6.65 10.69 -13.31
CA ARG A 25 5.46 11.53 -13.52
C ARG A 25 5.55 12.88 -12.81
N LEU A 26 6.74 13.47 -12.80
CA LEU A 26 6.98 14.81 -12.26
C LEU A 26 6.72 15.91 -13.28
N THR A 27 6.64 15.55 -14.56
CA THR A 27 6.42 16.48 -15.68
C THR A 27 5.48 15.84 -16.69
N ASP A 28 4.51 16.60 -17.21
CA ASP A 28 3.56 16.12 -18.23
C ASP A 28 4.01 16.44 -19.68
N GLY A 29 5.32 16.50 -19.93
CA GLY A 29 5.88 16.84 -21.24
C GLY A 29 5.65 18.29 -21.70
N LYS A 30 5.05 19.13 -20.85
CA LYS A 30 4.79 20.56 -21.11
C LYS A 30 5.77 21.43 -20.31
N ASN A 31 6.96 21.68 -20.85
CA ASN A 31 7.90 22.75 -20.47
C ASN A 31 7.85 23.22 -19.00
N GLU A 32 7.87 22.29 -18.05
CA GLU A 32 7.96 22.62 -16.62
C GLU A 32 9.44 22.55 -16.25
N ALA A 33 9.94 23.60 -15.60
CA ALA A 33 11.36 23.73 -15.29
C ALA A 33 11.80 22.58 -14.36
N THR A 34 12.47 21.56 -14.91
CA THR A 34 13.01 20.41 -14.17
C THR A 34 13.91 20.83 -13.00
N LYS A 35 14.53 22.01 -13.11
CA LYS A 35 15.34 22.65 -12.05
C LYS A 35 14.54 23.09 -10.81
N ALA A 36 13.23 23.32 -10.93
CA ALA A 36 12.37 23.70 -9.81
C ALA A 36 11.91 22.48 -8.97
N ILE A 37 12.16 21.26 -9.44
CA ILE A 37 11.74 20.03 -8.75
C ILE A 37 12.64 19.80 -7.54
N SER A 38 12.06 19.91 -6.35
CA SER A 38 12.75 19.65 -5.08
C SER A 38 13.02 18.16 -4.85
N GLN A 39 14.03 17.87 -4.01
CA GLN A 39 14.34 16.50 -3.58
C GLN A 39 13.15 15.82 -2.87
N ALA A 40 12.36 16.60 -2.11
CA ALA A 40 11.15 16.10 -1.47
C ALA A 40 10.08 15.66 -2.49
N GLN A 41 9.92 16.40 -3.60
CA GLN A 41 9.00 16.01 -4.67
C GLN A 41 9.46 14.74 -5.38
N ILE A 42 10.76 14.59 -5.66
CA ILE A 42 11.34 13.37 -6.25
C ILE A 42 11.08 12.17 -5.36
N LYS A 43 11.39 12.28 -4.06
CA LYS A 43 11.13 11.20 -3.08
C LYS A 43 9.65 10.84 -3.00
N LYS A 44 8.76 11.82 -2.99
CA LYS A 44 7.30 11.60 -2.95
C LYS A 44 6.78 10.92 -4.22
N ALA A 45 7.27 11.34 -5.39
CA ALA A 45 6.90 10.75 -6.67
C ALA A 45 7.41 9.32 -6.81
N TYR A 46 8.67 9.08 -6.43
CA TYR A 46 9.25 7.73 -6.35
C TYR A 46 8.42 6.83 -5.43
N TYR A 47 8.11 7.28 -4.20
CA TYR A 47 7.28 6.50 -3.28
C TYR A 47 5.95 6.05 -3.90
N LYS A 48 5.22 6.99 -4.54
CA LYS A 48 3.95 6.70 -5.21
C LYS A 48 4.11 5.72 -6.37
N ALA A 49 5.12 5.91 -7.21
CA ALA A 49 5.38 5.05 -8.36
C ALA A 49 5.81 3.63 -7.92
N SER A 50 6.71 3.54 -6.94
CA SER A 50 7.16 2.27 -6.37
C SER A 50 6.04 1.49 -5.71
N MET A 51 5.14 2.14 -4.97
CA MET A 51 3.97 1.46 -4.40
C MET A 51 3.09 0.83 -5.47
N LYS A 52 2.96 1.44 -6.65
CA LYS A 52 2.14 0.88 -7.74
C LYS A 52 2.71 -0.44 -8.25
N TRP A 53 4.03 -0.55 -8.36
CA TRP A 53 4.74 -1.70 -8.94
C TRP A 53 5.46 -2.57 -7.91
N HIS A 54 5.18 -2.38 -6.62
CA HIS A 54 5.87 -3.11 -5.55
C HIS A 54 5.53 -4.61 -5.61
N PRO A 55 6.52 -5.54 -5.55
CA PRO A 55 6.30 -6.98 -5.69
C PRO A 55 5.22 -7.56 -4.75
N ASP A 56 5.10 -7.02 -3.54
CA ASP A 56 4.08 -7.40 -2.54
C ASP A 56 2.64 -7.33 -3.09
N ARG A 57 2.35 -6.38 -3.99
CA ARG A 57 1.01 -6.22 -4.61
C ARG A 57 0.70 -7.25 -5.69
N PHE A 58 1.72 -7.89 -6.25
CA PHE A 58 1.62 -8.84 -7.37
C PHE A 58 1.92 -10.28 -6.91
N SER A 59 2.01 -10.54 -5.60
CA SER A 59 2.34 -11.85 -5.04
C SER A 59 1.36 -12.97 -5.47
N GLY A 60 0.10 -12.62 -5.75
CA GLY A 60 -0.94 -13.52 -6.24
C GLY A 60 -1.13 -13.59 -7.76
N ASP A 61 -0.38 -12.80 -8.54
CA ASP A 61 -0.55 -12.72 -10.00
C ASP A 61 0.27 -13.80 -10.73
N ASP A 62 0.07 -13.90 -12.05
CA ASP A 62 0.87 -14.79 -12.90
C ASP A 62 2.35 -14.32 -13.00
N ASP A 63 3.21 -15.22 -13.46
CA ASP A 63 4.66 -14.97 -13.51
C ASP A 63 5.02 -13.83 -14.48
N ALA A 64 4.20 -13.59 -15.52
CA ALA A 64 4.42 -12.53 -16.49
C ALA A 64 4.22 -11.14 -15.86
N HIS A 65 3.09 -10.95 -15.15
CA HIS A 65 2.79 -9.69 -14.46
C HIS A 65 3.76 -9.43 -13.30
N LYS A 66 4.18 -10.47 -12.58
CA LYS A 66 5.24 -10.37 -11.56
C LYS A 66 6.57 -9.90 -12.12
N SER A 67 7.00 -10.48 -13.24
CA SER A 67 8.24 -10.10 -13.92
C SER A 67 8.19 -8.66 -14.41
N GLU A 68 7.08 -8.26 -15.03
CA GLU A 68 6.87 -6.87 -15.49
C GLU A 68 6.90 -5.87 -14.32
N ALA A 69 6.21 -6.18 -13.22
CA ALA A 69 6.22 -5.34 -12.02
C ALA A 69 7.63 -5.22 -11.42
N THR A 70 8.36 -6.33 -11.34
CA THR A 70 9.75 -6.36 -10.84
C THR A 70 10.67 -5.50 -11.70
N ARG A 71 10.59 -5.64 -13.04
CA ARG A 71 11.37 -4.82 -13.98
C ARG A 71 11.05 -3.34 -13.82
N LYS A 72 9.78 -2.97 -13.77
CA LYS A 72 9.34 -1.57 -13.55
C LYS A 72 9.81 -1.02 -12.21
N PHE A 73 9.77 -1.83 -11.15
CA PHE A 73 10.22 -1.44 -9.82
C PHE A 73 11.74 -1.19 -9.78
N GLN A 74 12.53 -2.06 -10.39
CA GLN A 74 13.99 -1.89 -10.51
C GLN A 74 14.35 -0.63 -11.30
N ILE A 75 13.67 -0.39 -12.44
CA ILE A 75 13.86 0.83 -13.22
C ILE A 75 13.57 2.08 -12.38
N LEU A 76 12.46 2.09 -11.64
CA LEU A 76 12.12 3.21 -10.74
C LEU A 76 13.20 3.43 -9.67
N GLY A 77 13.76 2.36 -9.11
CA GLY A 77 14.86 2.42 -8.15
C GLY A 77 16.10 3.10 -8.73
N ARG A 78 16.49 2.70 -9.95
CA ARG A 78 17.61 3.31 -10.69
C ARG A 78 17.35 4.78 -11.00
N VAL A 79 16.16 5.12 -11.51
CA VAL A 79 15.73 6.51 -11.78
C VAL A 79 15.87 7.36 -10.52
N TYR A 80 15.38 6.85 -9.38
CA TYR A 80 15.48 7.55 -8.11
C TYR A 80 16.93 7.72 -7.66
N SER A 81 17.80 6.72 -7.84
CA SER A 81 19.21 6.82 -7.46
C SER A 81 19.96 7.94 -8.20
N ILE A 82 19.58 8.20 -9.45
CA ILE A 82 20.16 9.26 -10.28
C ILE A 82 19.60 10.62 -9.86
N LEU A 83 18.27 10.74 -9.75
CA LEU A 83 17.61 12.03 -9.47
C LEU A 83 17.74 12.49 -8.01
N ASN A 84 17.89 11.55 -7.07
CA ASN A 84 18.03 11.85 -5.65
C ASN A 84 19.45 12.33 -5.28
N ASP A 85 20.46 11.86 -6.01
CA ASP A 85 21.84 12.32 -5.86
C ASP A 85 22.04 13.65 -6.59
N LYS A 86 22.53 14.67 -5.89
CA LYS A 86 22.70 16.02 -6.47
C LYS A 86 23.74 16.04 -7.59
N GLU A 87 24.81 15.26 -7.46
CA GLU A 87 25.90 15.24 -8.45
C GLU A 87 25.44 14.50 -9.70
N LYS A 88 24.83 13.32 -9.54
CA LYS A 88 24.29 12.54 -10.67
C LYS A 88 23.15 13.26 -11.37
N ARG A 89 22.29 13.94 -10.62
CA ARG A 89 21.23 14.78 -11.18
C ARG A 89 21.80 15.95 -11.99
N ALA A 90 22.83 16.64 -11.49
CA ALA A 90 23.45 17.74 -12.22
C ALA A 90 24.04 17.27 -13.55
N VAL A 91 24.74 16.12 -13.55
CA VAL A 91 25.26 15.50 -14.78
C VAL A 91 24.13 15.16 -15.74
N TYR A 92 23.04 14.56 -15.25
CA TYR A 92 21.86 14.26 -16.08
C TYR A 92 21.19 15.53 -16.64
N ASP A 93 21.04 16.58 -15.82
CA ASP A 93 20.44 17.86 -16.21
C ASP A 93 21.28 18.61 -17.26
N GLU A 94 22.61 18.43 -17.26
CA GLU A 94 23.53 19.06 -18.21
C GLU A 94 23.73 18.26 -19.51
N THR A 95 23.84 16.94 -19.41
CA THR A 95 24.20 16.08 -20.55
C THR A 95 23.01 15.37 -21.17
N GLY A 96 21.91 15.17 -20.42
CA GLY A 96 20.81 14.28 -20.79
C GLY A 96 21.21 12.81 -20.92
N ILE A 97 22.45 12.45 -20.57
CA ILE A 97 23.01 11.11 -20.70
C ILE A 97 23.04 10.45 -19.32
N ILE A 98 22.72 9.15 -19.31
CA ILE A 98 22.77 8.32 -18.11
C ILE A 98 24.05 7.50 -18.21
N ASP A 99 25.02 7.81 -17.36
CA ASP A 99 26.27 7.04 -17.27
C ASP A 99 26.01 5.71 -16.53
N GLU A 100 25.93 4.62 -17.30
CA GLU A 100 25.62 3.28 -16.80
C GLU A 100 26.68 2.73 -15.83
N GLU A 101 27.93 3.20 -15.90
CA GLU A 101 29.00 2.81 -14.98
C GLU A 101 28.80 3.42 -13.58
N ASN A 102 28.18 4.61 -13.52
CA ASN A 102 27.86 5.33 -12.29
C ASN A 102 26.45 5.04 -11.74
N VAL A 103 25.64 4.21 -12.41
CA VAL A 103 24.43 3.61 -11.83
C VAL A 103 24.85 2.48 -10.88
N ILE A 104 25.39 2.86 -9.73
CA ILE A 104 25.79 1.94 -8.68
C ILE A 104 24.57 1.14 -8.21
N GLY A 105 24.56 -0.14 -8.59
CA GLY A 105 23.67 -1.18 -8.08
C GLY A 105 23.61 -2.33 -9.09
N SER A 106 24.24 -3.47 -8.76
CA SER A 106 24.10 -4.68 -9.57
C SER A 106 22.63 -5.09 -9.69
N ASP A 107 22.27 -5.85 -10.72
CA ASP A 107 20.95 -6.48 -10.84
C ASP A 107 20.58 -7.36 -9.62
N ASP A 108 21.57 -7.68 -8.76
CA ASP A 108 21.42 -8.43 -7.50
C ASP A 108 21.13 -7.54 -6.27
N GLU A 109 21.09 -6.22 -6.39
CA GLU A 109 20.68 -5.38 -5.25
C GLU A 109 19.20 -5.58 -4.95
N ASP A 110 18.89 -5.99 -3.72
CA ASP A 110 17.52 -6.07 -3.23
C ASP A 110 16.93 -4.66 -3.03
N TRP A 111 16.45 -4.09 -4.14
CA TRP A 111 15.77 -2.80 -4.18
C TRP A 111 14.55 -2.78 -3.25
N ALA A 112 13.90 -3.92 -3.01
CA ALA A 112 12.77 -3.99 -2.09
C ALA A 112 13.22 -3.84 -0.64
N ALA A 113 14.37 -4.42 -0.24
CA ALA A 113 14.98 -4.20 1.06
C ALA A 113 15.44 -2.75 1.26
N LYS A 114 16.09 -2.14 0.26
CA LYS A 114 16.44 -0.71 0.28
C LYS A 114 15.19 0.17 0.41
N TRP A 115 14.14 -0.15 -0.35
CA TRP A 115 12.85 0.57 -0.28
C TRP A 115 12.24 0.48 1.12
N ARG A 116 12.21 -0.70 1.75
CA ARG A 116 11.69 -0.88 3.11
C ARG A 116 12.48 -0.11 4.17
N THR A 117 13.79 0.08 3.94
CA THR A 117 14.64 0.91 4.82
C THR A 117 14.29 2.40 4.69
N MET A 118 14.03 2.86 3.47
CA MET A 118 13.67 4.27 3.20
C MET A 118 12.22 4.60 3.56
N PHE A 119 11.31 3.65 3.34
CA PHE A 119 9.87 3.77 3.54
C PHE A 119 9.41 2.67 4.48
N LYS A 120 9.55 2.93 5.77
CA LYS A 120 9.07 2.02 6.81
C LYS A 120 7.59 1.74 6.58
N LYS A 121 7.21 0.47 6.71
CA LYS A 121 5.80 0.07 6.65
C LYS A 121 5.07 0.77 7.79
N VAL A 122 4.04 1.53 7.45
CA VAL A 122 3.15 2.12 8.46
C VAL A 122 2.51 0.97 9.22
N THR A 123 2.78 0.91 10.52
CA THR A 123 2.22 -0.12 11.40
C THR A 123 0.92 0.37 12.03
N VAL A 124 0.14 -0.56 12.57
CA VAL A 124 -1.05 -0.21 13.38
C VAL A 124 -0.64 0.62 14.60
N GLU A 125 0.54 0.36 15.16
CA GLU A 125 1.10 1.12 16.27
C GLU A 125 1.40 2.57 15.89
N ASP A 126 1.96 2.81 14.70
CA ASP A 126 2.20 4.17 14.19
C ASP A 126 0.89 4.94 14.00
N LEU A 127 -0.16 4.27 13.48
CA LEU A 127 -1.48 4.87 13.31
C LEU A 127 -2.14 5.20 14.65
N ASN A 128 -2.04 4.30 15.63
CA ASN A 128 -2.58 4.52 16.97
C ASN A 128 -1.84 5.65 17.68
N LYS A 129 -0.51 5.71 17.52
CA LYS A 129 0.31 6.80 18.04
C LYS A 129 -0.09 8.13 17.42
N PHE A 130 -0.19 8.21 16.10
CA PHE A 130 -0.64 9.40 15.40
C PHE A 130 -2.03 9.85 15.87
N THR A 131 -2.98 8.91 15.95
CA THR A 131 -4.35 9.18 16.42
C THR A 131 -4.32 9.79 17.81
N ARG A 132 -3.52 9.23 18.74
CA ARG A 132 -3.39 9.74 20.11
C ARG A 132 -2.77 11.12 20.19
N GLU A 133 -1.80 11.42 19.33
CA GLU A 133 -1.12 12.73 19.30
C GLU A 133 -2.00 13.81 18.65
N TYR A 134 -2.77 13.43 17.63
CA TYR A 134 -3.67 14.33 16.91
C TYR A 134 -4.93 14.63 17.71
N GLN A 135 -5.55 13.62 18.33
CA GLN A 135 -6.78 13.78 19.09
C GLN A 135 -6.57 14.64 20.36
N GLY A 136 -7.38 15.68 20.51
CA GLY A 136 -7.28 16.69 21.57
C GLY A 136 -6.21 17.75 21.33
N SER A 137 -5.50 17.70 20.19
CA SER A 137 -4.50 18.70 19.84
C SER A 137 -5.12 20.01 19.33
N SER A 138 -4.31 21.06 19.25
CA SER A 138 -4.70 22.30 18.56
C SER A 138 -4.95 22.08 17.08
N GLU A 139 -4.23 21.15 16.44
CA GLU A 139 -4.42 20.82 15.02
C GLU A 139 -5.81 20.24 14.78
N GLU A 140 -6.26 19.30 15.62
CA GLU A 140 -7.62 18.77 15.53
C GLU A 140 -8.68 19.86 15.71
N ARG A 141 -8.50 20.77 16.67
CA ARG A 141 -9.42 21.90 16.87
C ARG A 141 -9.52 22.78 15.62
N GLU A 142 -8.39 23.08 14.97
CA GLU A 142 -8.35 23.84 13.72
C GLU A 142 -8.98 23.09 12.55
N ASP A 143 -8.75 21.78 12.46
CA ASP A 143 -9.35 20.91 11.45
C ASP A 143 -10.87 20.83 11.60
N ILE A 144 -11.37 20.65 12.82
CA ILE A 144 -12.80 20.69 13.12
C ILE A 144 -13.38 22.05 12.77
N LYS A 145 -12.71 23.15 13.12
CA LYS A 145 -13.13 24.51 12.76
C LYS A 145 -13.23 24.68 11.24
N ARG A 146 -12.22 24.23 10.50
CA ARG A 146 -12.17 24.26 9.04
C ARG A 146 -13.29 23.43 8.42
N ALA A 147 -13.49 22.21 8.89
CA ALA A 147 -14.56 21.32 8.42
C ALA A 147 -15.95 21.87 8.75
N TYR A 148 -16.13 22.45 9.95
CA TYR A 148 -17.37 23.07 10.40
C TYR A 148 -17.78 24.23 9.49
N MET A 149 -16.83 25.11 9.17
CA MET A 149 -17.05 26.23 8.24
C MET A 149 -17.33 25.74 6.81
N LYS A 150 -16.56 24.77 6.32
CA LYS A 150 -16.72 24.18 4.98
C LYS A 150 -18.07 23.49 4.77
N HIS A 151 -18.61 22.89 5.83
CA HIS A 151 -19.85 22.10 5.79
C HIS A 151 -21.04 22.78 6.47
N GLU A 152 -20.89 24.04 6.87
CA GLU A 152 -21.93 24.86 7.50
C GLU A 152 -22.58 24.13 8.69
N GLY A 153 -21.77 23.49 9.53
CA GLY A 153 -22.25 22.77 10.71
C GLY A 153 -22.94 21.42 10.47
N ASP A 154 -22.86 20.83 9.28
CA ASP A 154 -23.32 19.45 9.08
C ASP A 154 -22.35 18.44 9.70
N MET A 155 -22.69 17.94 10.89
CA MET A 155 -21.88 16.97 11.65
C MET A 155 -21.53 15.70 10.89
N GLY A 156 -22.40 15.22 9.97
CA GLY A 156 -22.07 14.02 9.19
C GLY A 156 -20.88 14.25 8.28
N LYS A 157 -20.87 15.40 7.59
CA LYS A 157 -19.76 15.77 6.70
C LYS A 157 -18.50 16.16 7.45
N ILE A 158 -18.65 16.75 8.64
CA ILE A 158 -17.50 17.11 9.49
C ILE A 158 -16.76 15.85 9.92
N VAL A 159 -17.46 14.82 10.40
CA VAL A 159 -16.84 13.54 10.79
C VAL A 159 -16.16 12.86 9.59
N ASP A 160 -16.74 12.96 8.39
CA ASP A 160 -16.14 12.40 7.17
C ASP A 160 -14.88 13.17 6.68
N ASP A 161 -14.73 14.45 7.02
CA ASP A 161 -13.64 15.33 6.54
C ASP A 161 -12.45 15.41 7.51
N VAL A 162 -12.70 15.26 8.81
CA VAL A 162 -11.65 15.38 9.86
C VAL A 162 -10.82 14.10 9.93
N MET A 163 -9.49 14.24 9.93
CA MET A 163 -8.56 13.11 10.03
C MET A 163 -8.72 12.36 11.35
N ALA A 164 -8.51 11.04 11.32
CA ALA A 164 -8.59 10.17 12.50
C ALA A 164 -9.90 10.33 13.31
N ALA A 165 -10.96 10.83 12.67
CA ALA A 165 -12.28 10.91 13.25
C ALA A 165 -12.92 9.53 13.22
N SER A 166 -13.38 9.10 14.39
CA SER A 166 -14.27 7.96 14.53
C SER A 166 -15.68 8.47 14.85
N MET A 167 -16.66 7.59 14.66
CA MET A 167 -18.05 7.92 14.96
C MET A 167 -18.31 8.07 16.47
N ASP A 168 -17.41 7.58 17.31
CA ASP A 168 -17.47 7.76 18.76
C ASP A 168 -16.98 9.16 19.19
N ASP A 169 -16.24 9.87 18.33
CA ASP A 169 -15.72 11.20 18.60
C ASP A 169 -16.76 12.32 18.43
N GLU A 170 -17.98 12.01 17.96
CA GLU A 170 -19.03 13.01 17.70
C GLU A 170 -19.33 13.85 18.95
N SER A 171 -19.29 13.26 20.15
CA SER A 171 -19.49 14.01 21.40
C SER A 171 -18.40 15.06 21.62
N ARG A 172 -17.12 14.66 21.44
CA ARG A 172 -15.98 15.58 21.59
C ARG A 172 -16.05 16.70 20.56
N PHE A 173 -16.39 16.38 19.31
CA PHE A 173 -16.50 17.38 18.25
C PHE A 173 -17.60 18.40 18.55
N VAL A 174 -18.75 17.93 19.05
CA VAL A 174 -19.85 18.81 19.48
C VAL A 174 -19.39 19.76 20.59
N ASP A 175 -18.65 19.26 21.57
CA ASP A 175 -18.15 20.10 22.68
C ASP A 175 -17.13 21.13 22.17
N ILE A 176 -16.18 20.73 21.32
CA ILE A 176 -15.22 21.66 20.68
C ILE A 176 -15.94 22.74 19.87
N ILE A 177 -16.96 22.36 19.08
CA ILE A 177 -17.71 23.30 18.25
C ILE A 177 -18.51 24.27 19.12
N LYS A 178 -19.11 23.81 20.22
CA LYS A 178 -19.77 24.70 21.18
C LYS A 178 -18.80 25.70 21.76
N ASP A 179 -17.62 25.27 22.19
CA ASP A 179 -16.57 26.16 22.69
C ASP A 179 -16.15 27.19 21.64
N LEU A 180 -16.06 26.79 20.35
CA LEU A 180 -15.75 27.67 19.24
C LEU A 180 -16.87 28.70 18.97
N ILE A 181 -18.14 28.32 19.14
CA ILE A 181 -19.30 29.22 19.01
C ILE A 181 -19.33 30.21 20.19
N GLU A 182 -19.14 29.71 21.42
CA GLU A 182 -19.15 30.51 22.65
C GLU A 182 -18.01 31.53 22.67
N SER A 183 -16.83 31.16 22.16
CA SER A 183 -15.69 32.07 21.98
C SER A 183 -15.85 33.04 20.79
N GLY A 184 -16.88 32.87 19.96
CA GLY A 184 -17.13 33.70 18.79
C GLY A 184 -16.16 33.44 17.62
N GLU A 185 -15.41 32.35 17.65
CA GLU A 185 -14.48 31.95 16.60
C GLU A 185 -15.20 31.44 15.33
N VAL A 186 -16.41 30.90 15.48
CA VAL A 186 -17.28 30.43 14.39
C VAL A 186 -18.74 30.83 14.65
N PRO A 187 -19.55 31.05 13.61
CA PRO A 187 -20.98 31.31 13.77
C PRO A 187 -21.77 30.05 14.13
N ASP A 188 -22.91 30.20 14.79
CA ASP A 188 -23.86 29.10 15.00
C ASP A 188 -24.66 28.82 13.71
N PHE A 189 -24.33 27.72 13.03
CA PHE A 189 -25.11 27.27 11.87
C PHE A 189 -26.36 26.47 12.29
N PRO A 190 -27.53 26.74 11.69
CA PRO A 190 -28.76 26.00 12.00
C PRO A 190 -28.68 24.48 11.81
N LYS A 191 -27.83 24.00 10.90
CA LYS A 191 -27.63 22.55 10.67
C LYS A 191 -26.98 21.86 11.88
N PHE A 192 -26.26 22.60 12.71
CA PHE A 192 -25.65 22.13 13.95
C PHE A 192 -26.63 22.27 15.13
N SER A 193 -27.09 23.49 15.41
CA SER A 193 -27.94 23.77 16.58
C SER A 193 -29.35 23.17 16.52
N LYS A 194 -29.94 23.08 15.31
CA LYS A 194 -31.31 22.56 15.11
C LYS A 194 -31.33 21.14 14.55
N GLU A 195 -30.26 20.38 14.76
CA GLU A 195 -30.21 19.00 14.30
C GLU A 195 -31.29 18.14 14.97
N SER A 196 -32.06 17.41 14.16
CA SER A 196 -33.08 16.50 14.68
C SER A 196 -32.44 15.29 15.37
N THR A 197 -33.05 14.86 16.47
CA THR A 197 -32.68 13.62 17.18
C THR A 197 -32.73 12.40 16.24
N THR A 198 -33.65 12.39 15.29
CA THR A 198 -33.75 11.38 14.23
C THR A 198 -32.50 11.34 13.35
N LYS A 199 -31.99 12.49 12.88
CA LYS A 199 -30.77 12.57 12.04
C LYS A 199 -29.55 12.10 12.83
N LYS A 200 -29.42 12.53 14.10
CA LYS A 200 -28.36 12.08 15.00
C LYS A 200 -28.41 10.57 15.26
N ASN A 201 -29.60 10.02 15.53
CA ASN A 201 -29.78 8.59 15.74
C ASN A 201 -29.54 7.78 14.45
N ALA A 202 -29.89 8.32 13.29
CA ALA A 202 -29.61 7.70 12.00
C ALA A 202 -28.10 7.60 11.74
N ARG A 203 -27.31 8.65 12.06
CA ARG A 203 -25.84 8.58 12.00
C ARG A 203 -25.28 7.50 12.91
N LYS A 204 -25.72 7.47 14.19
CA LYS A 204 -25.30 6.43 15.13
C LYS A 204 -25.63 5.02 14.64
N ARG A 205 -26.81 4.81 14.08
CA ARG A 205 -27.20 3.51 13.50
C ARG A 205 -26.32 3.12 12.31
N LYS A 206 -26.08 4.04 11.38
CA LYS A 206 -25.18 3.83 10.24
C LYS A 206 -23.79 3.43 10.73
N ALA A 207 -23.26 4.16 11.70
CA ALA A 207 -21.98 3.88 12.34
C ALA A 207 -21.88 2.47 12.92
N THR A 208 -22.86 2.09 13.75
CA THR A 208 -22.87 0.76 14.35
C THR A 208 -22.97 -0.36 13.32
N LYS A 209 -23.66 -0.12 12.20
CA LYS A 209 -23.79 -1.08 11.11
C LYS A 209 -22.46 -1.24 10.36
N GLU A 210 -21.83 -0.14 9.98
CA GLU A 210 -20.53 -0.14 9.28
C GLU A 210 -19.42 -0.75 10.15
N ALA A 211 -19.39 -0.47 11.46
CA ALA A 211 -18.46 -1.09 12.39
C ALA A 211 -18.64 -2.61 12.47
N LYS A 212 -19.89 -3.08 12.52
CA LYS A 212 -20.20 -4.52 12.52
C LYS A 212 -19.80 -5.19 11.21
N GLU A 213 -20.09 -4.56 10.07
CA GLU A 213 -19.69 -5.06 8.75
C GLU A 213 -18.15 -5.11 8.61
N ALA A 214 -17.44 -4.10 9.11
CA ALA A 214 -15.97 -4.09 9.12
C ALA A 214 -15.40 -5.19 10.03
N GLU A 215 -15.98 -5.44 11.20
CA GLU A 215 -15.57 -6.53 12.10
C GLU A 215 -15.81 -7.90 11.45
N GLU A 216 -16.96 -8.10 10.79
CA GLU A 216 -17.28 -9.31 10.05
C GLU A 216 -16.31 -9.53 8.88
N ALA A 217 -16.01 -8.48 8.11
CA ALA A 217 -15.03 -8.54 7.03
C ALA A 217 -13.62 -8.86 7.54
N LEU A 218 -13.19 -8.27 8.67
CA LEU A 218 -11.92 -8.59 9.32
C LEU A 218 -11.87 -10.03 9.81
N LYS A 219 -12.96 -10.54 10.38
CA LYS A 219 -13.09 -11.97 10.76
C LYS A 219 -12.99 -12.87 9.53
N GLU A 220 -13.63 -12.51 8.43
CA GLU A 220 -13.57 -13.27 7.18
C GLU A 220 -12.16 -13.25 6.57
N ILE A 221 -11.51 -12.09 6.53
CA ILE A 221 -10.12 -11.95 6.08
C ILE A 221 -9.20 -12.79 6.98
N LYS A 222 -9.37 -12.74 8.30
CA LYS A 222 -8.58 -13.53 9.26
C LYS A 222 -8.83 -15.03 9.11
N ALA A 223 -10.07 -15.44 8.86
CA ALA A 223 -10.45 -16.83 8.63
C ALA A 223 -9.88 -17.36 7.30
N LYS A 224 -9.89 -16.55 6.23
CA LYS A 224 -9.28 -16.89 4.93
C LYS A 224 -7.74 -16.83 4.97
N SER A 225 -7.17 -15.96 5.80
CA SER A 225 -5.72 -15.77 5.94
C SER A 225 -5.08 -16.67 7.00
N GLY A 226 -5.88 -17.47 7.72
CA GLY A 226 -5.44 -18.68 8.41
C GLY A 226 -4.23 -18.60 9.37
N GLY A 227 -3.81 -17.43 9.82
CA GLY A 227 -2.73 -17.27 10.83
C GLY A 227 -1.36 -17.85 10.47
N GLY A 228 -1.14 -18.29 9.24
CA GLY A 228 0.09 -18.93 8.77
C GLY A 228 0.30 -18.64 7.30
N ASP A 229 1.54 -18.29 6.97
CA ASP A 229 2.03 -18.00 5.63
C ASP A 229 1.37 -18.89 4.56
N LEU A 230 0.92 -18.31 3.45
CA LEU A 230 0.29 -19.03 2.34
C LEU A 230 1.17 -20.20 1.85
N ALA A 231 2.49 -20.06 1.95
CA ALA A 231 3.45 -21.12 1.68
C ALA A 231 3.26 -22.34 2.60
N GLN A 232 2.92 -22.12 3.87
CA GLN A 232 2.68 -23.17 4.88
C GLN A 232 1.39 -23.95 4.60
N MET A 233 0.33 -23.27 4.11
CA MET A 233 -0.89 -23.94 3.64
C MET A 233 -0.67 -24.73 2.35
N ILE A 234 0.16 -24.22 1.42
CA ILE A 234 0.54 -24.96 0.20
C ILE A 234 1.36 -26.19 0.57
N ALA A 235 2.30 -26.07 1.50
CA ALA A 235 3.10 -27.19 2.01
C ALA A 235 2.24 -28.26 2.71
N MET A 236 1.29 -27.86 3.56
CA MET A 236 0.34 -28.79 4.19
C MET A 236 -0.55 -29.50 3.17
N ARG A 237 -1.00 -28.80 2.12
CA ARG A 237 -1.77 -29.42 1.03
C ARG A 237 -0.93 -30.37 0.18
N GLN A 238 0.36 -30.07 -0.03
CA GLN A 238 1.29 -30.96 -0.72
C GLN A 238 1.59 -32.20 0.12
N SER A 239 1.86 -32.05 1.42
CA SER A 239 2.11 -33.18 2.32
C SER A 239 0.89 -34.10 2.44
N ALA A 240 -0.32 -33.53 2.59
CA ALA A 240 -1.56 -34.31 2.64
C ALA A 240 -1.84 -35.07 1.33
N ARG A 241 -1.51 -34.48 0.17
CA ARG A 241 -1.58 -35.19 -1.12
C ARG A 241 -0.56 -36.34 -1.17
N GLN A 242 0.63 -36.14 -0.62
CA GLN A 242 1.71 -37.11 -0.61
C GLN A 242 1.43 -38.27 0.34
N GLU A 243 0.84 -38.02 1.51
CA GLU A 243 0.37 -39.06 2.42
C GLU A 243 -0.76 -39.90 1.81
N ASN A 244 -1.72 -39.26 1.13
CA ASN A 244 -2.77 -39.97 0.41
C ASN A 244 -2.21 -40.80 -0.77
N MET A 245 -1.18 -40.30 -1.45
CA MET A 245 -0.47 -41.06 -2.50
C MET A 245 0.31 -42.23 -1.90
N ASN A 246 0.99 -42.05 -0.77
CA ASN A 246 1.72 -43.12 -0.08
C ASN A 246 0.75 -44.21 0.39
N SER A 247 -0.41 -43.85 0.97
CA SER A 247 -1.44 -44.82 1.33
C SER A 247 -1.99 -45.58 0.10
N PHE A 248 -2.14 -44.90 -1.03
CA PHE A 248 -2.51 -45.54 -2.30
C PHE A 248 -1.43 -46.50 -2.82
N PHE A 249 -0.15 -46.13 -2.70
CA PHE A 249 0.98 -46.98 -3.06
C PHE A 249 1.14 -48.17 -2.12
N ASP A 250 0.93 -48.01 -0.81
CA ASP A 250 0.95 -49.10 0.17
C ASP A 250 -0.18 -50.11 -0.11
N GLN A 251 -1.38 -49.63 -0.48
CA GLN A 251 -2.49 -50.48 -0.90
C GLN A 251 -2.20 -51.23 -2.21
N LEU A 252 -1.53 -50.56 -3.15
CA LEU A 252 -1.02 -51.18 -4.38
C LEU A 252 0.04 -52.25 -4.06
N GLU A 253 1.04 -51.92 -3.25
CA GLU A 253 2.10 -52.83 -2.85
C GLU A 253 1.55 -54.06 -2.14
N ALA A 254 0.62 -53.89 -1.20
CA ALA A 254 -0.05 -55.00 -0.52
C ALA A 254 -0.86 -55.90 -1.48
N LYS A 255 -1.42 -55.33 -2.55
CA LYS A 255 -2.20 -56.05 -3.56
C LYS A 255 -1.33 -56.84 -4.53
N TYR A 256 -0.15 -56.31 -4.88
CA TYR A 256 0.75 -56.94 -5.86
C TYR A 256 1.84 -57.82 -5.24
N SER A 257 2.20 -57.63 -3.96
CA SER A 257 3.18 -58.47 -3.24
C SER A 257 2.67 -59.86 -2.83
N LYS A 258 1.34 -60.11 -2.87
CA LYS A 258 0.74 -61.41 -2.48
C LYS A 258 0.61 -62.46 -3.59
N THR A 259 1.20 -62.27 -4.76
CA THR A 259 1.17 -63.27 -5.86
C THR A 259 2.39 -64.22 -5.90
N GLY A 260 3.10 -64.37 -4.78
CA GLY A 260 4.36 -65.13 -4.69
C GLY A 260 4.44 -66.27 -3.67
N LYS A 261 3.34 -66.98 -3.33
CA LYS A 261 3.44 -68.27 -2.60
C LYS A 261 2.54 -69.34 -3.23
N LYS A 262 3.06 -69.98 -4.29
CA LYS A 262 2.54 -71.23 -4.84
C LYS A 262 2.93 -72.42 -3.94
N ASN A 263 1.93 -73.26 -3.67
CA ASN A 263 2.00 -74.59 -3.08
C ASN A 263 3.21 -75.43 -3.54
N LYS A 264 4.06 -75.88 -2.61
CA LYS A 264 4.89 -77.08 -2.78
C LYS A 264 4.02 -78.30 -2.49
N LYS A 265 3.67 -79.04 -3.55
CA LYS A 265 3.01 -80.36 -3.47
C LYS A 265 3.98 -81.41 -2.92
N LYS A 266 3.43 -82.32 -2.12
CA LYS A 266 4.01 -83.54 -1.57
C LYS A 266 4.76 -84.38 -2.63
N ALA A 267 5.90 -84.92 -2.23
CA ALA A 267 6.38 -86.25 -2.62
C ALA A 267 6.27 -87.13 -1.37
#